data_AF-A0A9P5V898-F1
#
_entry.id   AF-A0A9P5V898-F1
#
_cell.length_a   1.000
_cell.length_b   1.000
_cell.length_c   1.000
_cell.angle_alpha   90.00
_cell.angle_beta   90.00
_cell.angle_gamma   90.00
#
_symmetry.space_group_name_H-M   'P 1'
#
loop_
_entity.id
_entity.type
_entity.pdbx_description
1 polymer ?
#
loop_
_entity_poly.entity_id
_entity_poly.type
_entity_poly.pdbx_seq_one_letter_code
_entity_poly.pdbx_strand_id
1 'polypeptide(L)'
;MSQRINVEVLRAKDLKREDGVLGKNDPYVVLSIGHTLLGGQKHKTETHKNQTGDVEFGESFIFNAKSSDELKVKVYDDDVVSDDDIGSTKIPLETLFQSGQIHQWYQIGEGSKVRGQIELRLTLLRD
;
A
#
# COMPACT_ATOMS: atom_id res chain seq x y z
N MET A 1 -11.72 15.87 13.73
CA MET A 1 -11.20 16.73 12.64
C MET A 1 -10.36 15.86 11.73
N SER A 2 -10.41 16.05 10.42
CA SER A 2 -9.49 15.39 9.48
C SER A 2 -8.22 16.23 9.33
N GLN A 3 -7.07 15.59 9.16
CA GLN A 3 -5.77 16.20 8.87
C GLN A 3 -5.19 15.58 7.60
N ARG A 4 -4.30 16.31 6.94
CA ARG A 4 -3.58 15.80 5.78
C ARG A 4 -2.46 14.86 6.23
N ILE A 5 -2.34 13.73 5.56
CA ILE A 5 -1.21 12.81 5.71
C ILE A 5 -0.56 12.59 4.35
N ASN A 6 0.76 12.49 4.34
CA ASN A 6 1.53 12.00 3.19
C ASN A 6 1.80 10.51 3.36
N VAL A 7 1.52 9.72 2.33
CA VAL A 7 1.80 8.28 2.28
C VAL A 7 2.77 8.04 1.14
N GLU A 8 4.02 7.72 1.47
CA GLU A 8 5.07 7.34 0.54
C GLU A 8 5.13 5.82 0.43
N VAL A 9 4.93 5.32 -0.78
CA VAL A 9 5.14 3.93 -1.16
C VAL A 9 6.59 3.81 -1.64
N LEU A 10 7.46 3.22 -0.80
CA LEU A 10 8.89 3.19 -1.09
C LEU A 10 9.22 2.00 -1.98
N ARG A 11 9.00 0.78 -1.47
CA ARG A 11 9.30 -0.47 -2.17
C ARG A 11 8.52 -1.65 -1.62
N ALA A 12 8.46 -2.73 -2.38
CA ALA A 12 7.96 -4.02 -1.92
C ALA A 12 8.97 -5.14 -2.21
N LYS A 13 8.94 -6.19 -1.39
CA LYS A 13 9.84 -7.34 -1.50
C LYS A 13 9.17 -8.64 -1.11
N ASP A 14 9.82 -9.75 -1.47
CA ASP A 14 9.36 -11.10 -1.18
C ASP A 14 7.91 -11.32 -1.64
N LEU A 15 7.50 -10.62 -2.70
CA LEU A 15 6.19 -10.75 -3.30
C LEU A 15 6.01 -12.20 -3.74
N LYS A 16 4.85 -12.81 -3.48
CA LYS A 16 4.51 -14.20 -3.82
C LYS A 16 3.10 -14.26 -4.39
N ARG A 17 2.98 -14.80 -5.60
CA ARG A 17 1.68 -15.15 -6.19
C ARG A 17 1.17 -16.46 -5.62
N GLU A 18 -0.07 -16.80 -5.92
CA GLU A 18 -0.73 -17.99 -5.38
C GLU A 18 -0.03 -19.30 -5.77
N ASP A 19 0.56 -19.34 -6.96
CA ASP A 19 1.32 -20.47 -7.51
C ASP A 19 2.80 -20.51 -7.05
N GLY A 20 3.24 -19.50 -6.28
CA GLY A 20 4.54 -19.48 -5.62
C GLY A 20 5.73 -19.13 -6.51
N VAL A 21 5.51 -18.76 -7.78
CA VAL A 21 6.55 -18.34 -8.72
C VAL A 21 6.32 -16.87 -9.09
N LEU A 22 7.33 -16.03 -8.86
CA LEU A 22 7.39 -14.73 -9.52
C LEU A 22 8.29 -14.84 -10.73
N GLY A 23 7.65 -14.75 -11.90
CA GLY A 23 8.34 -14.47 -13.15
C GLY A 23 8.63 -12.97 -13.27
N LYS A 24 8.50 -12.46 -14.50
CA LYS A 24 8.40 -11.02 -14.75
C LYS A 24 7.03 -10.55 -14.29
N ASN A 25 7.01 -9.64 -13.32
CA ASN A 25 5.79 -9.06 -12.81
C ASN A 25 5.72 -7.57 -13.16
N ASP A 26 4.50 -7.06 -13.21
CA ASP A 26 4.17 -5.67 -13.45
C ASP A 26 3.41 -5.12 -12.22
N PRO A 27 4.01 -5.04 -11.01
CA PRO A 27 3.24 -4.72 -9.83
C PRO A 27 2.87 -3.24 -9.71
N TYR A 28 1.72 -3.00 -9.06
CA TYR A 28 1.28 -1.68 -8.62
C TYR A 28 0.56 -1.75 -7.26
N VAL A 29 0.51 -0.61 -6.56
CA VAL A 29 -0.08 -0.47 -5.23
C VAL A 29 -1.29 0.43 -5.31
N VAL A 30 -2.37 -0.01 -4.67
CA VAL A 30 -3.59 0.75 -4.47
C VAL A 30 -3.71 1.10 -3.00
N LEU A 31 -3.82 2.40 -2.73
CA LEU A 31 -4.00 2.97 -1.40
C LEU A 31 -5.43 3.48 -1.27
N SER A 32 -6.09 3.23 -0.14
CA SER A 32 -7.41 3.80 0.12
C SER A 32 -7.68 4.06 1.60
N ILE A 33 -8.43 5.14 1.87
CA ILE A 33 -8.92 5.51 3.21
C ILE A 33 -10.42 5.73 3.15
N GLY A 34 -11.13 5.20 4.14
CA GLY A 34 -12.57 5.29 4.26
C GLY A 34 -13.32 4.35 3.31
N HIS A 35 -14.62 4.57 3.15
CA HIS A 35 -15.48 3.80 2.26
C HIS A 35 -15.76 4.61 0.99
N THR A 36 -15.42 4.08 -0.18
CA THR A 36 -15.50 4.82 -1.46
C THR A 36 -16.91 5.33 -1.77
N LEU A 37 -17.97 4.59 -1.40
CA LEU A 37 -19.37 5.03 -1.58
C LEU A 37 -19.77 6.20 -0.66
N LEU A 38 -18.94 6.53 0.32
CA LEU A 38 -19.17 7.61 1.30
C LEU A 38 -18.09 8.71 1.17
N GLY A 39 -17.47 8.85 0.01
CA GLY A 39 -16.42 9.86 -0.23
C GLY A 39 -15.03 9.44 0.22
N GLY A 40 -14.74 8.13 0.29
CA GLY A 40 -13.40 7.62 0.54
C GLY A 40 -12.40 8.03 -0.55
N GLN A 41 -11.13 8.20 -0.17
CA GLN A 41 -10.05 8.56 -1.08
C GLN A 41 -9.32 7.30 -1.56
N LYS A 42 -8.93 7.26 -2.83
CA LYS A 42 -8.21 6.14 -3.44
C LYS A 42 -7.13 6.68 -4.38
N HIS A 43 -5.92 6.14 -4.26
CA HIS A 43 -4.80 6.40 -5.15
C HIS A 43 -4.20 5.07 -5.64
N LYS A 44 -3.56 5.10 -6.81
CA LYS A 44 -2.85 3.98 -7.41
C LYS A 44 -1.47 4.48 -7.87
N THR A 45 -0.42 3.70 -7.62
CA THR A 45 0.94 3.90 -8.17
C THR A 45 0.95 3.62 -9.67
N GLU A 46 2.01 4.04 -10.34
CA GLU A 46 2.31 3.51 -11.66
C GLU A 46 2.51 1.99 -11.61
N THR A 47 2.27 1.35 -12.74
CA THR A 47 2.58 -0.08 -12.94
C THR A 47 4.07 -0.20 -13.28
N HIS A 48 4.85 -0.85 -12.42
CA HIS A 48 6.29 -1.02 -12.63
C HIS A 48 6.55 -2.30 -13.43
N LYS A 49 6.83 -2.15 -14.72
CA LYS A 49 6.88 -3.30 -15.63
C LYS A 49 8.18 -4.11 -15.57
N ASN A 50 8.08 -5.40 -15.86
CA ASN A 50 9.15 -6.38 -16.00
C ASN A 50 10.09 -6.43 -14.78
N GLN A 51 9.54 -6.22 -13.58
CA GLN A 51 10.33 -6.27 -12.36
C GLN A 51 10.60 -7.73 -11.96
N THR A 52 11.81 -7.94 -11.43
CA THR A 52 12.24 -9.22 -10.87
C THR A 52 12.84 -8.97 -9.50
N GLY A 53 12.25 -9.53 -8.45
CA GLY A 53 12.69 -9.33 -7.07
C GLY A 53 12.02 -8.11 -6.42
N ASP A 54 12.81 -7.32 -5.69
CA ASP A 54 12.33 -6.13 -4.98
C ASP A 54 11.92 -5.03 -5.98
N VAL A 55 10.78 -4.40 -5.73
CA VAL A 55 10.24 -3.34 -6.59
C VAL A 55 10.29 -2.01 -5.87
N GLU A 56 10.94 -1.03 -6.47
CA GLU A 56 10.96 0.36 -6.00
C GLU A 56 9.86 1.17 -6.69
N PHE A 57 8.96 1.75 -5.90
CA PHE A 57 7.89 2.63 -6.37
C PHE A 57 8.33 4.10 -6.28
N GLY A 58 8.68 4.55 -5.08
CA GLY A 58 9.13 5.92 -4.84
C GLY A 58 8.03 6.98 -5.01
N GLU A 59 6.76 6.60 -4.89
CA GLU A 59 5.61 7.49 -5.11
C GLU A 59 4.96 7.94 -3.81
N SER A 60 4.40 9.16 -3.80
CA SER A 60 3.79 9.76 -2.61
C SER A 60 2.39 10.31 -2.88
N PHE A 61 1.47 10.10 -1.93
CA PHE A 61 0.07 10.48 -2.07
C PHE A 61 -0.44 11.20 -0.82
N ILE A 62 -1.22 12.26 -1.02
CA ILE A 62 -1.83 13.02 0.07
C ILE A 62 -3.26 12.56 0.31
N PHE A 63 -3.59 12.25 1.57
CA PHE A 63 -4.93 11.91 2.00
C PHE A 63 -5.40 12.86 3.10
N ASN A 64 -6.70 13.14 3.13
CA ASN A 64 -7.37 13.69 4.32
C ASN A 64 -7.86 12.54 5.19
N ALA A 65 -7.33 12.38 6.39
CA ALA A 65 -7.63 11.26 7.27
C ALA A 65 -7.95 11.73 8.70
N LYS A 66 -8.63 10.89 9.47
CA LYS A 66 -8.82 11.01 10.92
C LYS A 66 -7.98 9.94 11.61
N SER A 67 -7.67 10.12 12.89
CA SER A 67 -6.98 9.09 13.69
C SER A 67 -7.75 7.77 13.79
N SER A 68 -9.08 7.82 13.68
CA SER A 68 -9.96 6.64 13.66
C SER A 68 -10.00 5.90 12.32
N ASP A 69 -9.38 6.46 11.27
CA ASP A 69 -9.38 5.85 9.96
C ASP A 69 -8.28 4.78 9.85
N GLU A 70 -8.42 3.93 8.84
CA GLU A 70 -7.48 2.88 8.49
C GLU A 70 -7.03 3.08 7.04
N LEU A 71 -5.71 3.09 6.82
CA LEU A 71 -5.14 3.03 5.48
C LEU A 71 -5.12 1.58 5.01
N LYS A 72 -5.85 1.32 3.93
CA LYS A 72 -5.80 0.03 3.23
C LYS A 72 -4.77 0.12 2.11
N VAL A 73 -3.88 -0.85 2.09
CA VAL A 73 -2.81 -0.98 1.11
C VAL A 73 -2.99 -2.32 0.42
N LYS A 74 -3.10 -2.31 -0.90
CA LYS A 74 -3.30 -3.52 -1.69
C LYS A 74 -2.33 -3.55 -2.86
N VAL A 75 -1.62 -4.65 -3.01
CA VAL A 75 -0.61 -4.85 -4.06
C VAL A 75 -1.18 -5.81 -5.09
N TYR A 76 -1.09 -5.39 -6.34
CA TYR A 76 -1.58 -6.11 -7.50
C TYR A 76 -0.44 -6.40 -8.46
N ASP A 77 -0.64 -7.39 -9.31
CA ASP A 77 0.17 -7.64 -10.49
C ASP A 77 -0.66 -7.38 -11.75
N ASP A 78 -0.20 -6.48 -12.62
CA ASP A 78 -0.87 -6.13 -13.88
C ASP A 78 -0.52 -7.16 -14.96
N ASP A 79 -1.14 -8.33 -14.86
CA ASP A 79 -1.00 -9.40 -15.83
C ASP A 79 -2.08 -9.32 -16.93
N VAL A 80 -1.68 -9.68 -18.14
CA VAL A 80 -2.49 -9.57 -19.38
C VAL A 80 -3.83 -10.31 -19.32
N VAL A 81 -4.01 -11.28 -18.40
CA VAL A 81 -5.20 -12.15 -18.32
C VAL A 81 -6.13 -11.78 -17.15
N SER A 82 -5.58 -11.39 -16.00
CA SER A 82 -6.32 -10.86 -14.85
C SER A 82 -5.37 -10.17 -13.87
N ASP A 83 -5.78 -9.02 -13.33
CA ASP A 83 -5.06 -8.39 -12.22
C ASP A 83 -5.08 -9.32 -11.00
N ASP A 84 -3.96 -9.97 -10.71
CA ASP A 84 -3.88 -10.88 -9.57
C ASP A 84 -3.60 -10.10 -8.28
N ASP A 85 -4.43 -10.34 -7.27
CA ASP A 85 -4.20 -9.82 -5.94
C ASP A 85 -2.99 -10.52 -5.30
N ILE A 86 -1.88 -9.81 -5.18
CA ILE A 86 -0.69 -10.31 -4.48
C ILE A 86 -0.96 -10.29 -2.97
N GLY A 87 -1.64 -9.26 -2.47
CA GLY A 87 -2.03 -9.22 -1.07
C GLY A 87 -2.30 -7.83 -0.56
N SER A 88 -2.84 -7.77 0.66
CA SER A 88 -3.22 -6.52 1.28
C SER A 88 -2.81 -6.43 2.73
N THR A 89 -2.79 -5.20 3.23
CA THR A 89 -2.64 -4.90 4.65
C THR A 89 -3.44 -3.67 5.02
N LYS A 90 -3.63 -3.51 6.32
CA LYS A 90 -4.48 -2.51 6.94
C LYS A 90 -3.71 -1.85 8.07
N ILE A 91 -3.61 -0.53 8.01
CA ILE A 91 -2.75 0.26 8.89
C ILE A 91 -3.64 1.23 9.66
N PRO A 92 -3.87 1.00 10.97
CA PRO A 92 -4.55 1.96 11.83
C PRO A 92 -3.76 3.27 11.87
N LEU A 93 -4.44 4.41 11.66
CA LEU A 93 -3.77 5.71 11.64
C LEU A 93 -3.60 6.34 13.02
N GLU A 94 -4.16 5.74 14.07
CA GLU A 94 -4.06 6.27 15.44
C GLU A 94 -2.61 6.55 15.85
N THR A 95 -1.71 5.58 15.63
CA THR A 95 -0.29 5.73 15.96
C THR A 95 0.37 6.86 15.18
N LEU A 96 -0.01 7.07 13.92
CA LEU A 96 0.52 8.17 13.10
C LEU A 96 0.13 9.53 13.68
N PHE A 97 -1.11 9.66 14.15
CA PHE A 97 -1.58 10.90 14.77
C PHE A 97 -0.92 11.18 16.12
N GLN A 98 -0.43 10.13 16.82
CA GLN A 98 0.32 10.26 18.07
C GLN A 98 1.80 10.58 17.83
N SER A 99 2.47 9.87 16.91
CA SER A 99 3.91 10.00 16.66
C SER A 99 4.26 11.11 15.68
N GLY A 100 3.34 11.50 14.80
CA GLY A 100 3.55 12.42 13.68
C GLY A 100 4.19 11.80 12.44
N GLN A 101 4.89 10.67 12.59
CA GLN A 101 5.50 9.94 11.47
C GLN A 101 5.64 8.45 11.80
N ILE A 102 5.49 7.62 10.78
CA ILE A 102 5.78 6.19 10.82
C ILE A 102 6.61 5.83 9.59
N HIS A 103 7.67 5.04 9.75
CA HIS A 103 8.42 4.47 8.64
C HIS A 103 8.78 3.03 9.00
N GLN A 104 8.12 2.06 8.35
CA GLN A 104 8.34 0.64 8.62
C GLN A 104 7.88 -0.27 7.48
N TRP A 105 8.24 -1.53 7.61
CA TRP A 105 7.74 -2.62 6.77
C TRP A 105 6.41 -3.15 7.30
N TYR A 106 5.48 -3.40 6.39
CA TYR A 106 4.21 -4.06 6.66
C TYR A 106 4.12 -5.36 5.89
N GLN A 107 3.70 -6.43 6.56
CA GLN A 107 3.38 -7.68 5.88
C GLN A 107 2.10 -7.50 5.06
N ILE A 108 2.12 -7.99 3.83
CA ILE A 108 0.95 -8.10 2.97
C ILE A 108 0.60 -9.57 2.76
N GLY A 109 -0.69 -9.84 2.58
CA GLY A 109 -1.14 -11.21 2.40
C GLY A 109 -2.63 -11.33 2.27
N GLU A 110 -3.07 -12.58 2.38
CA GLU A 110 -4.48 -12.96 2.35
C GLU A 110 -4.73 -14.01 3.45
N GLY A 111 -5.62 -13.68 4.40
CA GLY A 111 -5.85 -14.52 5.58
C GLY A 111 -4.58 -14.72 6.40
N SER A 112 -4.16 -15.97 6.59
CA SER A 112 -2.92 -16.33 7.30
C SER A 112 -1.68 -16.43 6.39
N LYS A 113 -1.84 -16.28 5.07
CA LYS A 113 -0.74 -16.41 4.11
C LYS A 113 -0.04 -15.06 3.92
N VAL A 114 1.22 -14.99 4.33
CA VAL A 114 2.09 -13.85 4.01
C VAL A 114 2.56 -13.98 2.56
N ARG A 115 2.27 -12.98 1.74
CA ARG A 115 2.60 -12.92 0.32
C ARG A 115 3.61 -11.82 -0.03
N GLY A 116 4.24 -11.22 0.97
CA GLY A 116 5.33 -10.26 0.83
C GLY A 116 5.34 -9.19 1.89
N GLN A 117 6.15 -8.16 1.68
CA GLN A 117 6.20 -6.99 2.55
C GLN A 117 6.30 -5.70 1.73
N ILE A 118 5.73 -4.62 2.26
CA ILE A 118 5.78 -3.29 1.67
C ILE A 118 6.35 -2.29 2.67
N GLU A 119 7.33 -1.49 2.22
CA GLU A 119 7.92 -0.42 3.01
C GLU A 119 7.17 0.88 2.74
N LEU A 120 6.62 1.47 3.80
CA LEU A 120 5.86 2.70 3.72
C LEU A 120 6.41 3.73 4.69
N ARG A 121 6.34 5.00 4.28
CA ARG A 121 6.49 6.14 5.17
C ARG A 121 5.19 6.94 5.19
N LEU A 122 4.65 7.11 6.38
CA LEU A 122 3.46 7.91 6.63
C LEU A 122 3.88 9.13 7.45
N THR A 123 3.48 10.32 7.01
CA THR A 123 3.83 11.58 7.69
C THR A 123 2.56 12.40 7.89
N LEU A 124 2.27 12.79 9.13
CA LEU A 124 1.20 13.75 9.43
C LEU A 124 1.66 15.14 9.02
N LEU A 125 0.94 15.76 8.10
CA LEU A 125 1.25 17.13 7.68
C LEU A 125 0.66 18.09 8.71
N ARG A 126 1.54 18.88 9.32
CA ARG A 126 1.16 19.98 10.20
C ARG A 126 1.19 21.24 9.36
N ASP A 127 0.03 21.86 9.20
CA ASP A 127 -0.09 23.21 8.63
C ASP A 127 0.54 24.26 9.54
#